data_AF-A0AAD6Z2I9-F1
#
_entry.id   AF-A0AAD6Z2I9-F1
#
_cell.length_a   1.000
_cell.length_b   1.000
_cell.length_c   1.000
_cell.angle_alpha   90.00
_cell.angle_beta   90.00
_cell.angle_gamma   90.00
#
_symmetry.space_group_name_H-M   'P 1'
#
loop_
_entity.id
_entity.type
_entity.pdbx_description
1 polymer ?
#
loop_
_entity_poly.entity_id
_entity_poly.type
_entity_poly.pdbx_seq_one_letter_code
_entity_poly.pdbx_strand_id
1 'polypeptide(L)'
;MSEAASVIMSGTGQLMTMAAAWGIYGLLFVVSVFLVIKKGIRNSTPRRILLFSTCLMFSASTALASVDTAIYLVQFSAGDYTPTSNKLQLACEVLFDSLFLMGDTIVIWRTWTLCPDQKLLVAGPMVLWFGGFTCLFSLICVAIQNGSSSAWTIGVYDAPTTLHLSMATAALSAATNFFSTLLISLKAWHRRDLFRSHSSSTGPGTRAHKIMSLLIESGFIYFAIWVVAMLNFYLDWRAPVLQAVLRGGYDMVMGTYPTLIIILVHLDYTFWDSASGRTKLGSSASPLFSTMPTSMGSVVLSPDKEKQSRF
;
A
#
# COMPACT_ATOMS: atom_id res chain seq x y z
N MET A 1 29.06 -17.14 -25.57
CA MET A 1 29.38 -16.82 -24.16
C MET A 1 29.57 -18.13 -23.43
N SER A 2 30.58 -18.26 -22.57
CA SER A 2 30.66 -19.41 -21.67
C SER A 2 29.48 -19.39 -20.70
N GLU A 3 29.01 -20.57 -20.29
CA GLU A 3 27.91 -20.75 -19.34
C GLU A 3 28.12 -19.96 -18.03
N ALA A 4 29.38 -19.90 -17.57
CA ALA A 4 29.80 -19.06 -16.45
C ALA A 4 29.56 -17.55 -16.67
N ALA A 5 29.81 -17.04 -17.87
CA ALA A 5 29.58 -15.62 -18.17
C ALA A 5 28.09 -15.25 -18.15
N SER A 6 27.21 -16.15 -18.61
CA SER A 6 25.76 -15.94 -18.51
C SER A 6 25.24 -15.92 -17.07
N VAL A 7 25.77 -16.80 -16.20
CA VAL A 7 25.38 -16.85 -14.78
C VAL A 7 25.84 -15.60 -14.02
N ILE A 8 27.07 -15.12 -14.29
CA ILE A 8 27.57 -13.88 -13.69
C ILE A 8 26.72 -12.69 -14.14
N MET A 9 26.39 -12.60 -15.42
CA MET A 9 25.56 -11.52 -15.96
C MET A 9 24.12 -11.54 -15.41
N SER A 10 23.52 -12.73 -15.23
CA SER A 10 22.17 -12.83 -14.66
C SER A 10 22.15 -12.45 -13.18
N GLY A 11 23.09 -12.95 -12.38
CA GLY A 11 23.19 -12.62 -10.95
C GLY A 11 23.48 -11.14 -10.70
N THR A 12 24.41 -10.54 -11.46
CA THR A 12 24.69 -9.10 -11.36
C THR A 12 23.48 -8.25 -11.77
N GLY A 13 22.79 -8.61 -12.86
CA GLY A 13 21.57 -7.92 -13.29
C GLY A 13 20.44 -7.97 -12.24
N GLN A 14 20.26 -9.11 -11.58
CA GLN A 14 19.32 -9.27 -10.48
C GLN A 14 19.66 -8.35 -9.30
N LEU A 15 20.92 -8.36 -8.84
CA LEU A 15 21.37 -7.53 -7.72
C LEU A 15 21.22 -6.03 -8.00
N MET A 16 21.57 -5.59 -9.21
CA MET A 16 21.42 -4.19 -9.60
C MET A 16 19.96 -3.75 -9.57
N THR A 17 19.06 -4.58 -10.09
CA THR A 17 17.62 -4.30 -10.13
C THR A 17 17.03 -4.30 -8.73
N MET A 18 17.40 -5.28 -7.90
CA MET A 18 16.98 -5.39 -6.51
C MET A 18 17.45 -4.18 -5.69
N ALA A 19 18.72 -3.77 -5.82
CA ALA A 19 19.26 -2.62 -5.11
C ALA A 19 18.57 -1.30 -5.51
N ALA A 20 18.31 -1.12 -6.81
CA ALA A 20 17.59 0.06 -7.31
C ALA A 20 16.15 0.10 -6.76
N ALA A 21 15.43 -1.02 -6.82
CA ALA A 21 14.07 -1.12 -6.32
C ALA A 21 14.00 -0.95 -4.78
N TRP A 22 14.96 -1.51 -4.03
CA TRP A 22 15.08 -1.31 -2.60
C TRP A 22 15.35 0.16 -2.24
N GLY A 23 16.19 0.86 -3.01
CA GLY A 23 16.42 2.29 -2.83
C GLY A 23 15.14 3.12 -2.99
N ILE A 24 14.34 2.82 -4.02
CA ILE A 24 13.01 3.44 -4.22
C ILE A 24 12.10 3.12 -3.03
N TYR A 25 12.09 1.87 -2.58
CA TYR A 25 11.30 1.46 -1.43
C TYR A 25 11.69 2.21 -0.15
N GLY A 26 13.00 2.36 0.11
CA GLY A 26 13.53 3.13 1.23
C GLY A 26 13.08 4.59 1.21
N LEU A 27 13.09 5.24 0.03
CA LEU A 27 12.59 6.60 -0.11
C LEU A 27 11.09 6.69 0.22
N LEU A 28 10.28 5.77 -0.30
CA LEU A 28 8.85 5.70 -0.01
C LEU A 28 8.60 5.47 1.48
N PHE A 29 9.37 4.58 2.11
CA PHE A 29 9.30 4.31 3.54
C PHE A 29 9.57 5.58 4.36
N VAL A 30 10.65 6.31 4.06
CA VAL A 30 10.98 7.57 4.75
C VAL A 30 9.87 8.60 4.60
N VAL A 31 9.33 8.77 3.39
CA VAL A 31 8.19 9.68 3.13
C VAL A 31 6.96 9.26 3.94
N SER A 32 6.63 7.96 3.95
CA SER A 32 5.49 7.42 4.70
C SER A 32 5.61 7.71 6.19
N VAL A 33 6.77 7.40 6.79
CA VAL A 33 7.06 7.65 8.20
C VAL A 33 6.96 9.15 8.52
N PHE A 34 7.56 10.00 7.68
CA PHE A 34 7.49 11.44 7.83
C PHE A 34 6.05 11.97 7.83
N LEU A 35 5.21 11.51 6.90
CA LEU A 35 3.81 11.91 6.82
C LEU A 35 3.00 11.49 8.05
N VAL A 36 3.23 10.27 8.54
CA VAL A 36 2.54 9.74 9.74
C VAL A 36 2.95 10.52 10.99
N ILE A 37 4.24 10.82 11.16
CA ILE A 37 4.77 11.60 12.29
C ILE A 37 4.23 13.04 12.25
N LYS A 38 4.31 13.71 11.10
CA LYS A 38 3.87 15.11 10.94
C LYS A 38 2.40 15.31 11.30
N LYS A 39 1.55 14.31 11.05
CA LYS A 39 0.12 14.35 11.39
C LYS A 39 -0.19 14.13 12.87
N GLY A 40 0.78 13.71 13.67
CA GLY A 40 0.61 13.39 15.08
C GLY A 40 0.18 11.94 15.30
N ILE A 41 1.07 11.17 15.93
CA ILE A 41 0.91 9.75 16.29
C ILE A 41 0.28 9.55 17.67
N ARG A 42 0.32 10.56 18.53
CA ARG A 42 0.03 10.41 19.97
C ARG A 42 -1.46 10.22 20.25
N ASN A 43 -2.35 10.67 19.36
CA ASN A 43 -3.81 10.64 19.62
C ASN A 43 -4.60 9.71 18.68
N SER A 44 -3.95 8.88 17.84
CA SER A 44 -4.65 8.03 16.86
C SER A 44 -4.11 6.60 16.83
N THR A 45 -4.86 5.66 17.40
CA THR A 45 -4.54 4.21 17.38
C THR A 45 -4.35 3.67 15.95
N PRO A 46 -5.21 4.00 14.95
CA PRO A 46 -5.01 3.57 13.56
C PRO A 46 -3.65 3.96 12.97
N ARG A 47 -3.17 5.18 13.26
CA ARG A 47 -1.88 5.67 12.74
C ARG A 47 -0.69 4.95 13.38
N ARG A 48 -0.78 4.59 14.67
CA ARG A 48 0.26 3.81 15.35
C ARG A 48 0.37 2.41 14.78
N ILE A 49 -0.77 1.74 14.58
CA ILE A 49 -0.81 0.40 13.96
C ILE A 49 -0.20 0.44 12.56
N LEU A 50 -0.53 1.47 11.79
CA LEU A 50 -0.02 1.61 10.43
C LEU A 50 1.49 1.87 10.39
N LEU A 51 2.00 2.73 11.26
CA LEU A 51 3.44 2.99 11.39
C LEU A 51 4.18 1.71 11.78
N PHE A 52 3.69 1.01 12.81
CA PHE A 52 4.27 -0.25 13.26
C PHE A 52 4.32 -1.28 12.13
N SER A 53 3.20 -1.47 11.43
CA SER A 53 3.10 -2.38 10.30
C SER A 53 4.06 -2.02 9.17
N THR A 54 4.16 -0.73 8.83
CA THR A 54 5.10 -0.23 7.81
C THR A 54 6.56 -0.50 8.18
N CYS A 55 6.95 -0.24 9.44
CA CYS A 55 8.30 -0.53 9.94
C CYS A 55 8.59 -2.03 9.93
N LEU A 56 7.63 -2.85 10.34
CA LEU A 56 7.78 -4.30 10.37
C LEU A 56 7.97 -4.87 8.96
N MET A 57 7.15 -4.45 8.01
CA MET A 57 7.25 -4.90 6.61
C MET A 57 8.56 -4.42 5.95
N PHE A 58 8.98 -3.17 6.19
CA PHE A 58 10.26 -2.66 5.68
C PHE A 58 11.46 -3.42 6.25
N SER A 59 11.43 -3.74 7.56
CA SER A 59 12.49 -4.50 8.22
C SER A 59 12.60 -5.91 7.68
N ALA A 60 11.47 -6.61 7.52
CA ALA A 60 11.43 -7.96 6.98
C ALA A 60 11.88 -8.01 5.50
N SER A 61 11.44 -7.07 4.67
CA SER A 61 11.89 -6.96 3.27
C SER A 61 13.39 -6.63 3.18
N THR A 62 13.92 -5.80 4.08
CA THR A 62 15.35 -5.51 4.16
C THR A 62 16.14 -6.75 4.58
N ALA A 63 15.62 -7.55 5.51
CA ALA A 63 16.24 -8.81 5.91
C ALA A 63 16.31 -9.79 4.73
N LEU A 64 15.23 -9.94 3.95
CA LEU A 64 15.21 -10.76 2.74
C LEU A 64 16.25 -10.32 1.72
N ALA A 65 16.24 -9.04 1.35
CA ALA A 65 17.22 -8.48 0.41
C ALA A 65 18.67 -8.66 0.89
N SER A 66 18.90 -8.56 2.20
CA SER A 66 20.22 -8.76 2.81
C SER A 66 20.67 -10.23 2.70
N VAL A 67 19.77 -11.19 2.98
CA VAL A 67 20.08 -12.62 2.87
C VAL A 67 20.33 -13.01 1.42
N ASP A 68 19.50 -12.56 0.47
CA ASP A 68 19.69 -12.84 -0.95
C ASP A 68 21.04 -12.28 -1.43
N THR A 69 21.36 -11.04 -1.07
CA THR A 69 22.66 -10.43 -1.41
C THR A 69 23.82 -11.23 -0.83
N ALA A 70 23.72 -11.67 0.43
CA ALA A 70 24.76 -12.47 1.07
C ALA A 70 24.95 -13.83 0.38
N ILE A 71 23.85 -14.50 0.00
CA ILE A 71 23.88 -15.76 -0.75
C ILE A 71 24.61 -15.56 -2.09
N TYR A 72 24.25 -14.52 -2.85
CA TYR A 72 24.89 -14.24 -4.13
C TYR A 72 26.37 -13.92 -3.99
N LEU A 73 26.78 -13.15 -2.97
CA LEU A 73 28.18 -12.82 -2.72
C LEU A 73 29.01 -14.07 -2.38
N VAL A 74 28.46 -14.99 -1.60
CA VAL A 74 29.12 -16.27 -1.27
C VAL A 74 29.27 -17.14 -2.52
N GLN A 75 28.22 -17.29 -3.33
CA GLN A 75 28.27 -18.06 -4.58
C GLN A 75 29.29 -17.46 -5.57
N PHE A 76 29.29 -16.13 -5.72
CA PHE A 76 30.24 -15.43 -6.56
C PHE A 76 31.70 -15.63 -6.10
N SER A 77 31.94 -15.53 -4.78
CA SER A 77 33.28 -15.70 -4.20
C SER A 77 33.78 -17.15 -4.25
N ALA A 78 32.89 -18.14 -4.13
CA ALA A 78 33.25 -19.55 -4.16
C ALA A 78 33.55 -20.05 -5.58
N GLY A 79 33.06 -19.35 -6.62
CA GLY A 79 33.08 -19.87 -7.99
C GLY A 79 32.13 -21.06 -8.21
N ASP A 80 31.45 -21.51 -7.16
CA ASP A 80 30.46 -22.57 -7.15
C ASP A 80 29.07 -21.97 -6.92
N TYR A 81 28.19 -22.17 -7.90
CA TYR A 81 26.79 -21.76 -7.86
C TYR A 81 25.89 -22.83 -7.25
N THR A 82 26.44 -23.67 -6.38
CA THR A 82 25.65 -24.68 -5.67
C THR A 82 24.66 -23.97 -4.75
N PRO A 83 23.38 -24.37 -4.74
CA PRO A 83 22.38 -23.77 -3.86
C PRO A 83 22.83 -23.88 -2.41
N THR A 84 22.82 -22.74 -1.71
CA THR A 84 23.06 -22.63 -0.27
C THR A 84 22.03 -23.47 0.49
N SER A 85 22.29 -23.77 1.76
CA SER A 85 21.41 -24.59 2.62
C SER A 85 19.92 -24.38 2.33
N ASN A 86 19.25 -25.42 1.83
CA ASN A 86 17.85 -25.39 1.42
C ASN A 86 16.91 -24.88 2.53
N LYS A 87 17.31 -25.01 3.79
CA LYS A 87 16.57 -24.48 4.96
C LYS A 87 16.51 -22.95 4.99
N LEU A 88 17.60 -22.27 4.64
CA LEU A 88 17.65 -20.80 4.63
C LEU A 88 16.78 -20.24 3.49
N GLN A 89 16.88 -20.83 2.31
CA GLN A 89 16.07 -20.42 1.15
C GLN A 89 14.57 -20.61 1.43
N LEU A 90 14.19 -21.71 2.08
CA LEU A 90 12.82 -21.96 2.50
C LEU A 90 12.34 -20.97 3.58
N ALA A 91 13.19 -20.63 4.55
CA ALA A 91 12.86 -19.62 5.55
C ALA A 91 12.65 -18.24 4.90
N CYS A 92 13.45 -17.87 3.89
CA CYS A 92 13.25 -16.66 3.11
C CYS A 92 11.92 -16.69 2.34
N GLU A 93 11.58 -17.80 1.69
CA GLU A 93 10.30 -17.91 0.96
C GLU A 93 9.11 -17.78 1.91
N VAL A 94 9.13 -18.47 3.06
CA VAL A 94 8.07 -18.36 4.06
C VAL A 94 7.95 -16.93 4.59
N LEU A 95 9.07 -16.26 4.83
CA LEU A 95 9.08 -14.86 5.26
C LEU A 95 8.54 -13.93 4.17
N PHE A 96 8.89 -14.18 2.91
CA PHE A 96 8.38 -13.45 1.75
C PHE A 96 6.86 -13.62 1.60
N ASP A 97 6.37 -14.85 1.64
CA ASP A 97 4.94 -15.14 1.56
C ASP A 97 4.14 -14.57 2.74
N SER A 98 4.76 -14.53 3.93
CA SER A 98 4.16 -13.91 5.12
C SER A 98 3.94 -12.40 4.92
N LEU A 99 4.81 -11.72 4.16
CA LEU A 99 4.65 -10.30 3.87
C LEU A 99 3.43 -10.01 3.00
N PHE A 100 3.01 -10.94 2.14
CA PHE A 100 1.75 -10.82 1.39
C PHE A 100 0.55 -10.76 2.32
N LEU A 101 0.44 -11.74 3.23
CA LEU A 101 -0.69 -11.82 4.15
C LEU A 101 -0.75 -10.63 5.11
N MET A 102 0.42 -10.13 5.54
CA MET A 102 0.50 -8.90 6.33
C MET A 102 0.03 -7.68 5.54
N GLY A 103 0.47 -7.55 4.30
CA GLY A 103 0.03 -6.48 3.40
C GLY A 103 -1.48 -6.50 3.17
N ASP A 104 -2.04 -7.67 2.88
CA ASP A 104 -3.46 -7.85 2.66
C ASP A 104 -4.31 -7.56 3.90
N THR A 105 -3.81 -7.89 5.09
CA THR A 105 -4.47 -7.56 6.35
C THR A 105 -4.72 -6.05 6.46
N ILE A 106 -3.74 -5.23 6.09
CA ILE A 106 -3.86 -3.76 6.08
C ILE A 106 -4.94 -3.33 5.08
N VAL A 107 -4.97 -3.95 3.89
CA VAL A 107 -5.92 -3.61 2.83
C VAL A 107 -7.35 -4.01 3.19
N ILE A 108 -7.55 -5.19 3.78
CA ILE A 108 -8.85 -5.65 4.29
C ILE A 108 -9.31 -4.74 5.43
N TRP A 109 -8.42 -4.42 6.37
CA TRP A 109 -8.74 -3.50 7.46
C TRP A 109 -9.22 -2.14 6.94
N ARG A 110 -8.53 -1.58 5.94
CA ARG A 110 -8.97 -0.35 5.26
C ARG A 110 -10.34 -0.49 4.64
N THR A 111 -10.58 -1.59 3.92
CA THR A 111 -11.89 -1.87 3.29
C THR A 111 -13.00 -1.90 4.34
N TRP A 112 -12.77 -2.58 5.47
CA TRP A 112 -13.71 -2.65 6.59
C TRP A 112 -14.01 -1.27 7.19
N THR A 113 -12.98 -0.46 7.44
CA THR A 113 -13.15 0.87 8.06
C THR A 113 -13.88 1.87 7.14
N LEU A 114 -13.68 1.78 5.82
CA LEU A 114 -14.32 2.65 4.82
C LEU A 114 -15.76 2.22 4.48
N CYS A 115 -16.07 0.92 4.63
CA CYS A 115 -17.36 0.33 4.30
C CYS A 115 -18.11 -0.25 5.53
N PRO A 116 -18.44 0.57 6.55
CA PRO A 116 -19.07 0.07 7.78
C PRO A 116 -20.47 -0.55 7.55
N ASP A 117 -21.19 -0.06 6.54
CA ASP A 117 -22.61 -0.39 6.31
C ASP A 117 -22.83 -1.69 5.52
N GLN A 118 -21.78 -2.25 4.91
CA GLN A 118 -21.89 -3.41 3.99
C GLN A 118 -20.77 -4.42 4.25
N LYS A 119 -20.68 -4.91 5.50
CA LYS A 119 -19.65 -5.88 5.92
C LYS A 119 -19.65 -7.18 5.12
N LEU A 120 -20.79 -7.56 4.53
CA LEU A 120 -20.89 -8.74 3.67
C LEU A 120 -19.99 -8.63 2.42
N LEU A 121 -19.74 -7.41 1.91
CA LEU A 121 -18.82 -7.20 0.79
C LEU A 121 -17.35 -7.44 1.19
N VAL A 122 -17.01 -7.28 2.47
CA VAL A 122 -15.66 -7.55 3.00
C VAL A 122 -15.40 -9.06 3.14
N ALA A 123 -16.45 -9.88 3.14
CA ALA A 123 -16.32 -11.33 3.20
C ALA A 123 -15.55 -11.90 2.00
N GLY A 124 -15.69 -11.33 0.80
CA GLY A 124 -14.97 -11.77 -0.40
C GLY A 124 -13.44 -11.70 -0.23
N PRO A 125 -12.86 -10.51 0.01
CA PRO A 125 -11.44 -10.37 0.32
C PRO A 125 -10.97 -11.19 1.52
N MET A 126 -11.81 -11.38 2.55
CA MET A 126 -11.47 -12.25 3.68
C MET A 126 -11.36 -13.73 3.31
N VAL A 127 -12.25 -14.24 2.45
CA VAL A 127 -12.18 -15.62 1.96
C VAL A 127 -10.91 -15.84 1.15
N LEU A 128 -10.55 -14.89 0.28
CA LEU A 128 -9.31 -14.94 -0.50
C LEU A 128 -8.06 -14.94 0.40
N TRP A 129 -8.04 -14.07 1.40
CA TRP A 129 -6.98 -14.03 2.39
C TRP A 129 -6.85 -15.33 3.19
N PHE A 130 -7.98 -15.92 3.61
CA PHE A 130 -7.97 -17.21 4.31
C PHE A 130 -7.45 -18.35 3.42
N GLY A 131 -7.76 -18.30 2.12
CA GLY A 131 -7.15 -19.20 1.12
C GLY A 131 -5.63 -19.04 1.08
N GLY A 132 -5.14 -17.81 0.99
CA GLY A 132 -3.69 -17.53 0.98
C GLY A 132 -3.00 -17.99 2.27
N PHE A 133 -3.64 -17.75 3.43
CA PHE A 133 -3.17 -18.25 4.72
C PHE A 133 -3.07 -19.78 4.76
N THR A 134 -4.06 -20.48 4.19
CA THR A 134 -4.07 -21.95 4.11
C THR A 134 -2.95 -22.47 3.20
N CYS A 135 -2.67 -21.78 2.09
CA CYS A 135 -1.56 -22.13 1.21
C CYS A 135 -0.20 -21.95 1.91
N LEU A 136 0.02 -20.81 2.59
CA LEU A 136 1.23 -20.57 3.37
C LEU A 136 1.39 -21.58 4.52
N PHE A 137 0.31 -21.87 5.24
CA PHE A 137 0.35 -22.86 6.31
C PHE A 137 0.73 -24.24 5.77
N SER A 138 0.16 -24.61 4.62
CA SER A 138 0.49 -25.86 3.93
C SER A 138 1.97 -25.89 3.49
N LEU A 139 2.52 -24.77 3.01
CA LEU A 139 3.95 -24.64 2.68
C LEU A 139 4.82 -24.89 3.90
N ILE A 140 4.48 -24.31 5.05
CA ILE A 140 5.18 -24.51 6.32
C ILE A 140 5.08 -25.98 6.77
N CYS A 141 3.93 -26.63 6.64
CA CYS A 141 3.79 -28.05 6.97
C CYS A 141 4.68 -28.94 6.09
N VAL A 142 4.70 -28.69 4.78
CA VAL A 142 5.58 -29.39 3.83
C VAL A 142 7.05 -29.15 4.21
N ALA A 143 7.40 -27.91 4.54
CA ALA A 143 8.74 -27.53 4.99
C ALA A 143 9.20 -28.32 6.23
N ILE A 144 8.34 -28.44 7.25
CA ILE A 144 8.64 -29.15 8.50
C ILE A 144 8.75 -30.66 8.26
N GLN A 145 7.83 -31.23 7.49
CA GLN A 145 7.82 -32.66 7.19
C GLN A 145 9.09 -33.07 6.46
N ASN A 146 9.50 -32.26 5.48
CA ASN A 146 10.67 -32.49 4.67
C ASN A 146 11.98 -32.16 5.39
N GLY A 147 12.03 -31.10 6.18
CA GLY A 147 13.21 -30.70 6.96
C GLY A 147 13.59 -31.67 8.08
N SER A 148 12.67 -32.57 8.44
CA SER A 148 12.89 -33.69 9.37
C SER A 148 13.58 -34.89 8.71
N SER A 149 13.60 -34.94 7.36
CA SER A 149 14.38 -35.92 6.61
C SER A 149 15.78 -35.35 6.32
N SER A 150 16.83 -36.14 6.54
CA SER A 150 18.23 -35.78 6.22
C SER A 150 18.50 -35.62 4.72
N ALA A 151 17.47 -35.77 3.88
CA ALA A 151 17.54 -35.85 2.43
C ALA A 151 16.96 -34.63 1.70
N TRP A 152 16.67 -33.50 2.39
CA TRP A 152 16.17 -32.32 1.70
C TRP A 152 17.29 -31.59 0.94
N THR A 153 17.64 -32.13 -0.23
CA THR A 153 18.61 -31.60 -1.20
C THR A 153 17.97 -30.82 -2.34
N ILE A 154 16.64 -30.75 -2.38
CA ILE A 154 15.84 -30.13 -3.45
C ILE A 154 15.46 -28.71 -3.03
N GLY A 155 15.76 -27.70 -3.86
CA GLY A 155 15.41 -26.30 -3.60
C GLY A 155 13.90 -26.07 -3.58
N VAL A 156 13.45 -24.95 -3.00
CA VAL A 156 12.03 -24.58 -2.88
C VAL A 156 11.31 -24.54 -4.25
N TYR A 157 12.05 -24.27 -5.32
CA TYR A 157 11.53 -24.23 -6.69
C TYR A 157 11.69 -25.54 -7.46
N ASP A 158 12.44 -26.51 -6.92
CA ASP A 158 12.63 -27.82 -7.55
C ASP A 158 11.50 -28.80 -7.19
N ALA A 159 10.77 -28.54 -6.09
CA ALA A 159 9.56 -29.27 -5.74
C ALA A 159 8.33 -28.55 -6.31
N PRO A 160 7.56 -29.18 -7.22
CA PRO A 160 6.41 -28.54 -7.86
C PRO A 160 5.32 -28.13 -6.85
N THR A 161 5.22 -28.84 -5.72
CA THR A 161 4.23 -28.56 -4.67
C THR A 161 4.50 -27.25 -3.93
N THR A 162 5.76 -26.97 -3.56
CA THR A 162 6.13 -25.74 -2.84
C THR A 162 6.00 -24.51 -3.73
N LEU A 163 6.47 -24.60 -4.98
CA LEU A 163 6.27 -23.55 -5.98
C LEU A 163 4.79 -23.24 -6.18
N HIS A 164 3.94 -24.25 -6.37
CA HIS A 164 2.50 -24.04 -6.56
C HIS A 164 1.82 -23.40 -5.35
N LEU A 165 2.24 -23.74 -4.13
CA LEU A 165 1.70 -23.16 -2.90
C LEU A 165 2.08 -21.69 -2.73
N SER A 166 3.34 -21.33 -2.99
CA SER A 166 3.78 -19.92 -2.96
C SER A 166 3.10 -19.09 -4.06
N MET A 167 3.01 -19.63 -5.28
CA MET A 167 2.29 -18.96 -6.37
C MET A 167 0.80 -18.79 -6.06
N ALA A 168 0.14 -19.80 -5.49
CA ALA A 168 -1.25 -19.69 -5.07
C ALA A 168 -1.44 -18.64 -3.96
N THR A 169 -0.55 -18.61 -2.97
CA THR A 169 -0.57 -17.60 -1.89
C THR A 169 -0.50 -16.20 -2.46
N ALA A 170 0.45 -15.97 -3.36
CA ALA A 170 0.66 -14.67 -3.93
C ALA A 170 -0.44 -14.29 -4.97
N ALA A 171 -1.04 -15.25 -5.68
CA ALA A 171 -2.18 -15.01 -6.57
C ALA A 171 -3.44 -14.59 -5.78
N LEU A 172 -3.68 -15.28 -4.66
CA LEU A 172 -4.77 -14.95 -3.74
C LEU A 172 -4.55 -13.59 -3.08
N SER A 173 -3.30 -13.22 -2.81
CA SER A 173 -2.95 -11.88 -2.34
C SER A 173 -3.27 -10.81 -3.38
N ALA A 174 -2.82 -11.00 -4.62
CA ALA A 174 -3.14 -10.08 -5.72
C ALA A 174 -4.66 -9.92 -5.93
N ALA A 175 -5.41 -11.02 -5.88
CA ALA A 175 -6.86 -11.00 -5.97
C ALA A 175 -7.50 -10.25 -4.78
N THR A 176 -7.09 -10.56 -3.54
CA THR A 176 -7.56 -9.88 -2.32
C THR A 176 -7.41 -8.38 -2.47
N ASN A 177 -6.25 -7.94 -2.95
CA ASN A 177 -5.95 -6.54 -3.11
C ASN A 177 -6.76 -5.85 -4.18
N PHE A 178 -6.91 -6.51 -5.34
CA PHE A 178 -7.73 -6.03 -6.44
C PHE A 178 -9.18 -5.86 -6.02
N PHE A 179 -9.78 -6.88 -5.40
CA PHE A 179 -11.18 -6.82 -4.95
C PHE A 179 -11.38 -5.77 -3.85
N SER A 180 -10.50 -5.68 -2.86
CA SER A 180 -10.56 -4.63 -1.84
C SER A 180 -10.47 -3.22 -2.44
N THR A 181 -9.56 -3.01 -3.39
CA THR A 181 -9.39 -1.72 -4.07
C THR A 181 -10.61 -1.36 -4.91
N LEU A 182 -11.18 -2.33 -5.63
CA LEU A 182 -12.41 -2.16 -6.40
C LEU A 182 -13.59 -1.82 -5.48
N LEU A 183 -13.74 -2.52 -4.35
CA LEU A 183 -14.82 -2.26 -3.39
C LEU A 183 -14.72 -0.87 -2.77
N ILE A 184 -13.53 -0.46 -2.33
CA ILE A 184 -13.28 0.89 -1.82
C ILE A 184 -13.64 1.93 -2.88
N SER A 185 -13.24 1.69 -4.14
CA SER A 185 -13.53 2.55 -5.27
C SER A 185 -15.04 2.66 -5.49
N LEU A 186 -15.74 1.55 -5.72
CA LEU A 186 -17.19 1.55 -5.96
C LEU A 186 -17.97 2.21 -4.82
N LYS A 187 -17.58 1.99 -3.57
CA LYS A 187 -18.24 2.66 -2.43
C LYS A 187 -18.01 4.16 -2.42
N ALA A 188 -16.78 4.60 -2.73
CA ALA A 188 -16.46 6.02 -2.86
C ALA A 188 -17.25 6.68 -4.01
N TRP A 189 -17.49 5.95 -5.11
CA TRP A 189 -18.38 6.40 -6.19
C TRP A 189 -19.79 6.65 -5.68
N HIS A 190 -20.38 5.62 -5.07
CA HIS A 190 -21.79 5.64 -4.68
C HIS A 190 -22.08 6.73 -3.64
N ARG A 191 -21.21 6.89 -2.64
CA ARG A 191 -21.37 7.95 -1.61
C ARG A 191 -21.32 9.36 -2.20
N ARG A 192 -20.56 9.55 -3.27
CA ARG A 192 -20.43 10.83 -3.97
C ARG A 192 -21.61 11.11 -4.89
N ASP A 193 -22.12 10.09 -5.58
CA ASP A 193 -23.25 10.25 -6.49
C ASP A 193 -24.53 10.65 -5.73
N LEU A 194 -24.74 10.04 -4.56
CA LEU A 194 -25.78 10.44 -3.60
C LEU A 194 -25.65 11.90 -3.13
N PHE A 195 -24.42 12.40 -2.97
CA PHE A 195 -24.18 13.79 -2.57
C PHE A 195 -24.36 14.78 -3.73
N ARG A 196 -24.14 14.33 -4.98
CA ARG A 196 -24.34 15.13 -6.19
C ARG A 196 -25.82 15.33 -6.52
N SER A 197 -26.68 14.36 -6.22
CA SER A 197 -28.12 14.50 -6.43
C SER A 197 -28.78 15.53 -5.49
N HIS A 198 -28.11 15.92 -4.40
CA HIS A 198 -28.62 16.86 -3.40
C HIS A 198 -27.91 18.23 -3.37
N SER A 199 -26.87 18.46 -4.18
CA SER A 199 -26.15 19.75 -4.19
C SER A 199 -25.63 20.12 -5.58
N SER A 200 -26.13 21.23 -6.12
CA SER A 200 -25.78 21.85 -7.41
C SER A 200 -24.40 22.54 -7.41
N SER A 201 -23.42 22.03 -6.65
CA SER A 201 -22.10 22.66 -6.49
C SER A 201 -20.98 21.90 -7.18
N THR A 202 -20.30 22.59 -8.10
CA THR A 202 -19.28 22.16 -9.05
C THR A 202 -17.91 21.78 -8.44
N GLY A 203 -17.83 21.31 -7.20
CA GLY A 203 -16.52 20.99 -6.61
C GLY A 203 -16.63 20.22 -5.31
N PRO A 204 -16.80 18.89 -5.37
CA PRO A 204 -15.68 17.93 -5.21
C PRO A 204 -15.71 16.80 -6.27
N GLY A 205 -16.76 16.79 -7.10
CA GLY A 205 -17.26 15.80 -8.09
C GLY A 205 -16.29 15.29 -9.16
N THR A 206 -15.18 15.98 -9.39
CA THR A 206 -14.13 15.61 -10.35
C THR A 206 -12.87 15.03 -9.67
N ARG A 207 -12.61 15.33 -8.40
CA ARG A 207 -11.34 14.98 -7.73
C ARG A 207 -11.28 13.55 -7.16
N ALA A 208 -12.31 13.09 -6.45
CA ALA A 208 -12.43 11.67 -6.09
C ALA A 208 -12.45 10.74 -7.32
N HIS A 209 -12.92 11.23 -8.47
CA HIS A 209 -12.85 10.49 -9.74
C HIS A 209 -11.40 10.29 -10.19
N LYS A 210 -10.56 11.33 -10.07
CA LYS A 210 -9.12 11.25 -10.34
C LYS A 210 -8.38 10.33 -9.37
N ILE A 211 -8.76 10.34 -8.09
CA ILE A 211 -8.17 9.45 -7.06
C ILE A 211 -8.57 8.00 -7.31
N MET A 212 -9.85 7.74 -7.56
CA MET A 212 -10.34 6.41 -7.90
C MET A 212 -9.71 5.89 -9.18
N SER A 213 -9.57 6.74 -10.19
CA SER A 213 -8.84 6.41 -11.42
C SER A 213 -7.40 6.01 -11.11
N LEU A 214 -6.69 6.78 -10.28
CA LEU A 214 -5.29 6.51 -9.93
C LEU A 214 -5.13 5.25 -9.07
N LEU A 215 -6.11 4.95 -8.20
CA LEU A 215 -6.14 3.73 -7.40
C LEU A 215 -6.41 2.49 -8.26
N ILE A 216 -7.33 2.60 -9.22
CA ILE A 216 -7.61 1.55 -10.20
C ILE A 216 -6.41 1.34 -11.12
N GLU A 217 -5.79 2.42 -11.59
CA GLU A 217 -4.62 2.40 -12.47
C GLU A 217 -3.40 1.77 -11.77
N SER A 218 -3.11 2.18 -10.53
CA SER A 218 -2.03 1.58 -9.73
C SER A 218 -2.30 0.13 -9.33
N GLY A 219 -3.54 -0.24 -9.02
CA GLY A 219 -3.94 -1.63 -8.77
C GLY A 219 -3.84 -2.51 -10.03
N PHE A 220 -4.15 -1.97 -11.20
CA PHE A 220 -4.00 -2.67 -12.48
C PHE A 220 -2.53 -2.85 -12.86
N ILE A 221 -1.69 -1.83 -12.64
CA ILE A 221 -0.23 -1.94 -12.82
C ILE A 221 0.33 -3.04 -11.92
N TYR A 222 -0.08 -3.07 -10.64
CA TYR A 222 0.34 -4.13 -9.72
C TYR A 222 -0.09 -5.51 -10.19
N PHE A 223 -1.35 -5.67 -10.61
CA PHE A 223 -1.84 -6.93 -11.16
C PHE A 223 -1.07 -7.35 -12.42
N ALA A 224 -0.75 -6.41 -13.31
CA ALA A 224 0.02 -6.69 -14.51
C ALA A 224 1.46 -7.12 -14.20
N ILE A 225 2.13 -6.45 -13.24
CA ILE A 225 3.45 -6.87 -12.74
C ILE A 225 3.38 -8.29 -12.20
N TRP A 226 2.30 -8.62 -11.51
CA TRP A 226 2.07 -9.95 -10.95
C TRP A 226 1.91 -11.04 -12.03
N VAL A 227 1.14 -10.75 -13.08
CA VAL A 227 1.02 -11.63 -14.25
C VAL A 227 2.37 -11.85 -14.92
N VAL A 228 3.17 -10.79 -15.09
CA VAL A 228 4.53 -10.91 -15.65
C VAL A 228 5.42 -11.79 -14.77
N ALA A 229 5.34 -11.65 -13.44
CA ALA A 229 6.08 -12.50 -12.51
C ALA A 229 5.67 -13.98 -12.65
N MET A 230 4.37 -14.28 -12.73
CA MET A 230 3.89 -15.66 -12.97
C MET A 230 4.41 -16.24 -14.29
N LEU A 231 4.35 -15.45 -15.37
CA LEU A 231 4.87 -15.86 -16.66
C LEU A 231 6.38 -16.07 -16.64
N ASN A 232 7.12 -15.31 -15.82
CA ASN A 232 8.55 -15.48 -15.64
C ASN A 232 8.90 -16.82 -14.99
N PHE A 233 8.05 -17.33 -14.09
CA PHE A 233 8.25 -18.62 -13.42
C PHE A 233 7.79 -19.82 -14.24
N TYR A 234 6.70 -19.70 -15.02
CA TYR A 234 6.12 -20.83 -15.76
C TYR A 234 6.67 -21.01 -17.18
N LEU A 235 7.11 -19.92 -17.81
CA LEU A 235 7.67 -20.00 -19.14
C LEU A 235 9.18 -20.23 -19.02
N ASP A 236 9.70 -21.09 -19.88
CA ASP A 236 11.14 -21.28 -20.01
C ASP A 236 11.66 -20.28 -21.05
N TRP A 237 12.18 -19.14 -20.59
CA TRP A 237 12.64 -18.07 -21.48
C TRP A 237 14.05 -18.40 -21.95
N ARG A 238 14.31 -18.25 -23.26
CA ARG A 238 15.68 -18.33 -23.82
C ARG A 238 16.53 -17.09 -23.50
N ALA A 239 16.30 -16.46 -22.34
CA ALA A 239 16.89 -15.19 -21.91
C ALA A 239 17.09 -15.17 -20.38
N PRO A 240 18.08 -15.91 -19.84
CA PRO A 240 18.28 -16.06 -18.38
C PRO A 240 18.63 -14.74 -17.67
N VAL A 241 19.27 -13.80 -18.37
CA VAL A 241 19.56 -12.46 -17.84
C VAL A 241 18.27 -11.66 -17.63
N LEU A 242 17.34 -11.71 -18.59
CA LEU A 242 16.06 -11.03 -18.48
C LEU A 242 15.23 -11.61 -17.33
N GLN A 243 15.19 -12.94 -17.20
CA GLN A 243 14.49 -13.60 -16.09
C GLN A 243 15.03 -13.18 -14.73
N ALA A 244 16.36 -13.13 -14.57
CA ALA A 244 16.99 -12.74 -13.32
C ALA A 244 16.77 -11.25 -12.98
N VAL A 245 16.82 -10.38 -13.99
CA VAL A 245 16.47 -8.95 -13.84
C VAL A 245 15.01 -8.78 -13.42
N LEU A 246 14.07 -9.47 -14.09
CA LEU A 246 12.65 -9.44 -13.73
C LEU A 246 12.44 -9.96 -12.31
N ARG A 247 13.15 -11.03 -11.91
CA ARG A 247 13.14 -11.59 -10.55
C ARG A 247 13.51 -10.57 -9.48
N GLY A 248 14.69 -9.96 -9.60
CA GLY A 248 15.14 -8.94 -8.65
C GLY A 248 14.21 -7.72 -8.60
N GLY A 249 13.53 -7.41 -9.71
CA GLY A 249 12.54 -6.33 -9.77
C GLY A 249 11.27 -6.64 -9.01
N TYR A 250 10.59 -7.76 -9.30
CA TYR A 250 9.30 -8.02 -8.67
C TYR A 250 9.42 -8.35 -7.17
N ASP A 251 10.50 -9.02 -6.72
CA ASP A 251 10.71 -9.35 -5.30
C ASP A 251 10.64 -8.10 -4.40
N MET A 252 11.13 -6.96 -4.89
CA MET A 252 11.09 -5.68 -4.17
C MET A 252 9.77 -4.93 -4.38
N VAL A 253 9.19 -4.96 -5.59
CA VAL A 253 7.91 -4.30 -5.88
C VAL A 253 6.78 -4.88 -5.02
N MET A 254 6.81 -6.19 -4.76
CA MET A 254 5.86 -6.87 -3.89
C MET A 254 5.82 -6.28 -2.47
N GLY A 255 6.98 -5.94 -1.89
CA GLY A 255 7.06 -5.31 -0.57
C GLY A 255 6.63 -3.83 -0.54
N THR A 256 6.76 -3.11 -1.67
CA THR A 256 6.44 -1.67 -1.78
C THR A 256 4.94 -1.36 -1.86
N TYR A 257 4.12 -2.34 -2.23
CA TYR A 257 2.73 -2.09 -2.59
C TYR A 257 1.86 -1.64 -1.39
N PRO A 258 1.93 -2.26 -0.19
CA PRO A 258 1.22 -1.78 0.99
C PRO A 258 1.66 -0.37 1.41
N THR A 259 2.94 -0.02 1.21
CA THR A 259 3.50 1.30 1.52
C THR A 259 3.01 2.37 0.55
N LEU A 260 2.92 2.08 -0.75
CA LEU A 260 2.34 2.97 -1.76
C LEU A 260 0.87 3.29 -1.44
N ILE A 261 0.10 2.26 -1.07
CA ILE A 261 -1.28 2.42 -0.61
C ILE A 261 -1.35 3.35 0.61
N ILE A 262 -0.45 3.20 1.58
CA ILE A 262 -0.41 4.00 2.80
C ILE A 262 -0.13 5.47 2.48
N ILE A 263 0.85 5.73 1.63
CA ILE A 263 1.22 7.08 1.19
C ILE A 263 0.05 7.73 0.46
N LEU A 264 -0.61 7.01 -0.46
CA LEU A 264 -1.79 7.51 -1.18
C LEU A 264 -2.91 7.92 -0.21
N VAL A 265 -3.23 7.07 0.75
CA VAL A 265 -4.24 7.36 1.79
C VAL A 265 -3.85 8.57 2.63
N HIS A 266 -2.57 8.69 3.01
CA HIS A 266 -2.11 9.77 3.87
C HIS A 266 -2.04 11.10 3.13
N LEU A 267 -1.59 11.11 1.88
CA LEU A 267 -1.64 12.29 1.01
C LEU A 267 -3.07 12.76 0.88
N ASP A 268 -4.00 11.86 0.55
CA ASP A 268 -5.41 12.19 0.40
C ASP A 268 -6.01 12.83 1.64
N TYR A 269 -5.85 12.21 2.83
CA TYR A 269 -6.33 12.82 4.07
C TYR A 269 -5.76 14.22 4.30
N THR A 270 -4.49 14.46 3.94
CA THR A 270 -3.85 15.79 4.11
C THR A 270 -4.46 16.81 3.18
N PHE A 271 -4.75 16.42 1.93
CA PHE A 271 -5.38 17.29 0.95
C PHE A 271 -6.85 17.57 1.27
N TRP A 272 -7.60 16.59 1.80
CA TRP A 272 -8.97 16.76 2.28
C TRP A 272 -9.05 17.72 3.47
N ASP A 273 -8.16 17.58 4.47
CA ASP A 273 -8.08 18.50 5.61
C ASP A 273 -7.71 19.92 5.15
N SER A 274 -6.77 20.04 4.22
CA SER A 274 -6.34 21.35 3.68
C SER A 274 -7.43 22.04 2.85
N ALA A 275 -8.21 21.27 2.07
CA ALA A 275 -9.32 21.78 1.29
C ALA A 275 -10.52 22.18 2.17
N SER A 276 -10.80 21.38 3.21
CA SER A 276 -11.88 21.64 4.18
C SER A 276 -11.54 22.81 5.13
N GLY A 277 -10.26 23.04 5.40
CA GLY A 277 -9.77 24.22 6.12
C GLY A 277 -9.90 25.51 5.31
N ARG A 278 -9.66 25.45 3.99
CA ARG A 278 -9.84 26.61 3.08
C ARG A 278 -11.31 27.01 2.91
N THR A 279 -12.25 26.07 2.87
CA THR A 279 -13.68 26.39 2.82
C THR A 279 -14.18 26.97 4.14
N LYS A 280 -13.61 26.59 5.29
CA LYS A 280 -13.93 27.23 6.58
C LYS A 280 -13.34 28.64 6.72
N LEU A 281 -12.13 28.91 6.21
CA LEU A 281 -11.56 30.27 6.22
C LEU A 281 -12.18 31.21 5.18
N GLY A 282 -12.76 30.69 4.09
CA GLY A 282 -13.44 31.47 3.06
C GLY A 282 -14.88 31.87 3.41
N SER A 283 -15.45 31.37 4.50
CA SER A 283 -16.84 31.61 4.91
C SER A 283 -16.98 32.62 6.06
N SER A 284 -15.89 33.25 6.53
CA SER A 284 -15.91 34.19 7.66
C SER A 284 -15.37 35.58 7.32
N ALA A 285 -15.66 36.06 6.10
CA ALA A 285 -15.45 37.46 5.73
C ALA A 285 -16.77 38.07 5.27
N SER A 286 -17.67 38.32 6.21
CA SER A 286 -18.70 39.35 6.05
C SER A 286 -18.04 40.70 6.34
N PRO A 287 -18.01 41.68 5.42
CA PRO A 287 -17.60 43.02 5.77
C PRO A 287 -18.77 43.72 6.47
N LEU A 288 -18.89 43.48 7.78
CA LEU A 288 -19.60 44.40 8.67
C LEU A 288 -18.58 45.45 9.10
N PHE A 289 -18.55 46.57 8.38
CA PHE A 289 -17.90 47.79 8.85
C PHE A 289 -18.97 48.86 9.01
N SER A 290 -19.55 48.91 10.21
CA SER A 290 -20.12 50.15 10.72
C SER A 290 -18.96 51.04 11.15
N THR A 291 -19.01 52.31 10.77
CA THR A 291 -18.24 53.37 11.43
C THR A 291 -19.19 54.47 11.90
N MET A 292 -18.81 55.04 13.03
CA MET A 292 -19.60 55.67 14.09
C MET A 292 -20.23 57.05 13.78
N PRO A 293 -21.10 57.55 14.69
CA PRO A 293 -21.61 58.92 14.70
C PRO A 293 -20.86 59.86 15.67
N THR A 294 -20.56 61.10 15.24
CA THR A 294 -20.47 62.40 15.98
C THR A 294 -19.80 63.40 15.02
N SER A 295 -20.20 64.65 14.77
CA SER A 295 -20.62 65.76 15.64
C SER A 295 -21.03 67.00 14.79
N MET A 296 -21.91 67.84 15.37
CA MET A 296 -22.15 69.29 15.13
C MET A 296 -22.85 69.80 13.86
N GLY A 297 -23.94 70.57 14.06
CA GLY A 297 -24.38 71.57 13.07
C GLY A 297 -25.85 72.03 13.02
N SER A 298 -26.43 72.52 14.12
CA SER A 298 -27.38 73.66 14.18
C SER A 298 -28.81 73.63 13.57
N VAL A 299 -29.74 74.29 14.30
CA VAL A 299 -30.97 75.02 13.86
C VAL A 299 -32.25 74.15 13.65
N VAL A 300 -33.48 74.38 14.16
CA VAL A 300 -34.17 75.38 15.02
C VAL A 300 -35.65 74.91 15.23
N LEU A 301 -36.30 75.28 16.36
CA LEU A 301 -37.77 75.35 16.70
C LEU A 301 -38.63 74.05 16.66
N SER A 302 -39.65 73.76 17.48
CA SER A 302 -40.35 74.34 18.66
C SER A 302 -41.29 73.22 19.23
N PRO A 303 -42.04 73.43 20.35
CA PRO A 303 -42.38 72.38 21.33
C PRO A 303 -43.81 71.83 21.23
N ASP A 304 -44.08 70.70 21.89
CA ASP A 304 -45.27 70.47 22.75
C ASP A 304 -45.08 69.16 23.56
N LYS A 305 -45.10 69.22 24.90
CA LYS A 305 -46.16 68.68 25.79
C LYS A 305 -46.50 67.21 25.47
N GLU A 306 -46.44 66.23 26.38
CA GLU A 306 -47.18 66.17 27.63
C GLU A 306 -46.85 64.85 28.38
N LYS A 307 -46.57 64.98 29.68
CA LYS A 307 -46.90 64.12 30.85
C LYS A 307 -47.36 62.64 30.70
N GLN A 308 -46.93 61.89 31.75
CA GLN A 308 -47.52 60.69 32.40
C GLN A 308 -47.17 59.32 31.81
N SER A 309 -46.33 58.49 32.44
CA SER A 309 -46.53 57.71 33.68
C SER A 309 -47.76 56.79 33.64
N ARG A 310 -47.55 55.47 33.50
CA ARG A 310 -48.07 54.42 34.40
C ARG A 310 -47.70 53.02 33.87
N PHE A 311 -47.09 52.25 34.78
CA PHE A 311 -47.03 50.78 34.92
C PHE A 311 -46.66 49.92 33.72
#